data_AF-A0A2N5NKY5-F1
#
_entry.id   AF-A0A2N5NKY5-F1
#
_cell.length_a   1.000
_cell.length_b   1.000
_cell.length_c   1.000
_cell.angle_alpha   90.00
_cell.angle_beta   90.00
_cell.angle_gamma   90.00
#
_symmetry.space_group_name_H-M   'P 1'
#
loop_
_entity.id
_entity.type
_entity.pdbx_description
1 polymer ?
#
loop_
_entity_poly.entity_id
_entity_poly.type
_entity_poly.pdbx_seq_one_letter_code
_entity_poly.pdbx_strand_id
1 'polypeptide(L)'
;MDEKVYLTDLNCYARADEKQKKNVKESHCFDLGLLPTKGLQKEFRSFIKERSQQCALTTMIQERATYQRFCMVLKDKHIRVESLQELEWEQWLLKIRSWLLEHGQKLTVPGVSVYGKEKTLPSGLITYVRKAYQFTEEEEEQDEIEKDIWTLENLDIPYKKNLIKNYQTLNFTTIIQTDLREETKKAVYEHLHHEAITTISKEMTAIRRLSKYLKEKYPDIHSAEELDRELLEEYLTYLATEAEGVNNYRMDLTRLRGILETIGKLYGYSHLESIFLTSDLPKQVQPKLKSYSDSELIRFNAALAELDEQIERLMVIHQMLGTRISDTLTLQRDCLYRQNGHPMIQIRQMKTHTFMKPISVELELLIEKAIEYTEKMYGDTIYIFVDEKNSRKPLQYNTVQNRVMDIIQKKDLRDDNGELFGFGTHMFRHVYGIRLTEMHLDDWTIAKLLGHTSVKNVKFYRKMSLQIIADETREIRAEMSRMIRANLAGWGKEYEQI
;
A
#
# COMPACT_ATOMS: atom_id res chain seq x y z
N MET A 1 22.42 -7.25 -37.77
CA MET A 1 21.37 -6.70 -36.88
C MET A 1 21.58 -5.21 -36.80
N ASP A 2 20.52 -4.41 -36.90
CA ASP A 2 20.58 -2.95 -36.76
C ASP A 2 21.04 -2.58 -35.34
N GLU A 3 22.20 -1.93 -35.18
CA GLU A 3 22.83 -1.69 -33.88
C GLU A 3 22.11 -0.62 -33.03
N LYS A 4 21.07 0.02 -33.57
CA LYS A 4 20.29 1.05 -32.85
C LYS A 4 18.84 0.63 -32.67
N VAL A 5 18.25 1.02 -31.54
CA VAL A 5 16.82 0.91 -31.26
C VAL A 5 16.30 2.29 -30.93
N TYR A 6 15.61 2.93 -31.87
CA TYR A 6 15.11 4.30 -31.70
C TYR A 6 13.87 4.32 -30.82
N LEU A 7 13.75 5.37 -29.98
CA LEU A 7 12.56 5.55 -29.14
C LEU A 7 11.29 5.72 -29.96
N THR A 8 11.39 6.30 -31.16
CA THR A 8 10.27 6.50 -32.11
C THR A 8 9.65 5.19 -32.59
N ASP A 9 10.44 4.11 -32.60
CA ASP A 9 10.03 2.82 -33.16
C ASP A 9 9.47 1.88 -32.08
N LEU A 10 9.44 2.33 -30.82
CA LEU A 10 9.00 1.53 -29.68
C LEU A 10 7.48 1.66 -29.42
N ASN A 11 6.89 0.60 -28.88
CA ASN A 11 5.46 0.54 -28.57
C ASN A 11 5.01 1.69 -27.65
N CYS A 12 5.84 2.06 -26.67
CA CYS A 12 5.57 3.18 -25.77
C CYS A 12 5.42 4.53 -26.49
N TYR A 13 6.08 4.75 -27.64
CA TYR A 13 5.98 6.00 -28.39
C TYR A 13 4.65 6.09 -29.14
N ALA A 14 4.20 4.96 -29.72
CA ALA A 14 2.90 4.88 -30.39
C ALA A 14 1.73 5.18 -29.43
N ARG A 15 1.84 4.76 -28.16
CA ARG A 15 0.83 4.99 -27.11
C ARG A 15 0.95 6.35 -26.40
N ALA A 16 2.03 7.10 -26.61
CA ALA A 16 2.29 8.33 -25.88
C ALA A 16 1.42 9.48 -26.40
N ASP A 17 1.12 10.45 -25.52
CA ASP A 17 0.47 11.70 -25.92
C ASP A 17 1.45 12.63 -26.67
N GLU A 18 0.91 13.61 -27.39
CA GLU A 18 1.71 14.56 -28.19
C GLU A 18 2.67 15.42 -27.33
N LYS A 19 2.34 15.67 -26.06
CA LYS A 19 3.22 16.43 -25.15
C LYS A 19 4.43 15.60 -24.75
N GLN A 20 4.25 14.30 -24.54
CA GLN A 20 5.33 13.36 -24.26
C GLN A 20 6.22 13.14 -25.48
N LYS A 21 5.63 13.00 -26.68
CA LYS A 21 6.38 12.83 -27.93
C LYS A 21 7.32 14.00 -28.25
N LYS A 22 6.92 15.24 -27.95
CA LYS A 22 7.77 16.44 -28.11
C LYS A 22 9.11 16.37 -27.35
N ASN A 23 9.22 15.53 -26.32
CA ASN A 23 10.46 15.34 -25.57
C ASN A 23 11.42 14.32 -26.19
N VAL A 24 11.02 13.68 -27.30
CA VAL A 24 11.84 12.70 -28.03
C VAL A 24 12.40 13.35 -29.29
N LYS A 25 13.72 13.37 -29.41
CA LYS A 25 14.40 13.72 -30.66
C LYS A 25 14.52 12.46 -31.52
N GLU A 26 14.54 12.62 -32.83
CA GLU A 26 14.75 11.50 -33.78
C GLU A 26 16.05 10.73 -33.49
N SER A 27 17.07 11.41 -32.96
CA SER A 27 18.34 10.77 -32.58
C SER A 27 18.31 9.98 -31.27
N HIS A 28 17.19 10.01 -30.52
CA HIS A 28 17.11 9.30 -29.24
C HIS A 28 16.95 7.80 -29.48
N CYS A 29 18.07 7.07 -29.35
CA CYS A 29 18.11 5.62 -29.44
C CYS A 29 18.86 4.98 -28.26
N PHE A 30 18.59 3.69 -28.04
CA PHE A 30 19.49 2.78 -27.36
C PHE A 30 20.51 2.29 -28.39
N ASP A 31 21.78 2.64 -28.19
CA ASP A 31 22.88 2.23 -29.06
C ASP A 31 23.50 0.93 -28.54
N LEU A 32 23.08 -0.19 -29.14
CA LEU A 32 23.54 -1.53 -28.77
C LEU A 32 25.01 -1.74 -29.15
N GLY A 33 25.56 -0.96 -30.08
CA GLY A 33 26.98 -1.00 -30.42
C GLY A 33 27.91 -0.64 -29.25
N LEU A 34 27.38 0.00 -28.20
CA LEU A 34 28.12 0.29 -26.97
C LEU A 34 28.32 -0.95 -26.07
N LEU A 35 27.62 -2.05 -26.32
CA LEU A 35 27.79 -3.30 -25.59
C LEU A 35 28.96 -4.11 -26.18
N PRO A 36 29.79 -4.74 -25.33
CA PRO A 36 31.09 -5.30 -25.74
C PRO A 36 31.01 -6.59 -26.56
N THR A 37 29.84 -7.24 -26.59
CA THR A 37 29.62 -8.61 -27.12
C THR A 37 28.29 -8.72 -27.86
N LYS A 38 28.18 -9.70 -28.76
CA LYS A 38 26.94 -9.91 -29.54
C LYS A 38 25.83 -10.54 -28.70
N GLY A 39 26.16 -11.35 -27.68
CA GLY A 39 25.20 -11.88 -26.74
C GLY A 39 24.49 -10.78 -25.93
N LEU A 40 25.23 -9.86 -25.30
CA LEU A 40 24.63 -8.73 -24.58
C LEU A 40 23.77 -7.84 -25.49
N GLN A 41 24.20 -7.62 -26.74
CA GLN A 41 23.40 -6.88 -27.74
C GLN A 41 22.04 -7.54 -27.99
N LYS A 42 21.98 -8.87 -28.00
CA LYS A 42 20.75 -9.63 -28.17
C LYS A 42 19.87 -9.55 -26.91
N GLU A 43 20.43 -9.78 -25.74
CA GLU A 43 19.73 -9.70 -24.44
C GLU A 43 19.09 -8.33 -24.21
N PHE A 44 19.88 -7.26 -24.33
CA PHE A 44 19.37 -5.90 -24.14
C PHE A 44 18.35 -5.50 -25.20
N ARG A 45 18.47 -5.99 -26.45
CA ARG A 45 17.44 -5.74 -27.47
C ARG A 45 16.10 -6.33 -27.04
N SER A 46 16.09 -7.59 -26.59
CA SER A 46 14.87 -8.26 -26.13
C SER A 46 14.30 -7.56 -24.90
N PHE A 47 15.15 -7.23 -23.93
CA PHE A 47 14.78 -6.51 -22.72
C PHE A 47 14.13 -5.15 -23.03
N ILE A 48 14.77 -4.32 -23.86
CA ILE A 48 14.26 -2.99 -24.23
C ILE A 48 12.90 -3.09 -24.94
N LYS A 49 12.72 -4.08 -25.82
CA LYS A 49 11.44 -4.31 -26.50
C LYS A 49 10.34 -4.65 -25.51
N GLU A 50 10.57 -5.58 -24.59
CA GLU A 50 9.61 -5.97 -23.55
C GLU A 50 9.26 -4.78 -22.65
N ARG A 51 10.28 -4.07 -22.15
CA ARG A 51 10.11 -2.86 -21.34
C ARG A 51 9.25 -1.81 -22.03
N SER A 52 9.40 -1.64 -23.35
CA SER A 52 8.63 -0.65 -24.11
C SER A 52 7.13 -0.94 -24.19
N GLN A 53 6.72 -2.20 -24.07
CA GLN A 53 5.30 -2.57 -24.03
C GLN A 53 4.68 -2.24 -22.66
N GLN A 54 5.47 -2.39 -21.61
CA GLN A 54 5.01 -2.23 -20.22
C GLN A 54 5.11 -0.80 -19.70
N CYS A 55 6.04 0.00 -20.23
CA CYS A 55 6.40 1.30 -19.66
C CYS A 55 5.89 2.51 -20.46
N ALA A 56 5.78 3.64 -19.78
CA ALA A 56 5.52 4.94 -20.41
C ALA A 56 6.77 5.45 -21.15
N LEU A 57 6.57 6.29 -22.16
CA LEU A 57 7.66 6.86 -22.95
C LEU A 57 8.67 7.65 -22.10
N THR A 58 8.19 8.39 -21.10
CA THR A 58 9.04 9.14 -20.15
C THR A 58 9.96 8.21 -19.34
N THR A 59 9.48 7.04 -18.93
CA THR A 59 10.30 6.01 -18.29
C THR A 59 11.39 5.51 -19.24
N MET A 60 11.05 5.24 -20.51
CA MET A 60 12.03 4.76 -21.50
C MET A 60 13.12 5.80 -21.80
N ILE A 61 12.78 7.10 -21.79
CA ILE A 61 13.77 8.19 -21.92
C ILE A 61 14.77 8.15 -20.75
N GLN A 62 14.30 7.94 -19.52
CA GLN A 62 15.16 7.82 -18.34
C GLN A 62 16.00 6.53 -18.34
N GLU A 63 15.39 5.41 -18.76
CA GLU A 63 16.08 4.13 -18.89
C GLU A 63 17.16 4.18 -19.96
N ARG A 64 16.98 4.95 -21.05
CA ARG A 64 18.04 5.21 -22.06
C ARG A 64 19.27 5.86 -21.44
N ALA A 65 19.09 6.90 -20.63
CA ALA A 65 20.23 7.55 -19.96
C ALA A 65 20.92 6.60 -18.97
N THR A 66 20.15 5.73 -18.32
CA THR A 66 20.67 4.73 -17.38
C THR A 66 21.40 3.59 -18.09
N TYR A 67 20.89 3.16 -19.25
CA TYR A 67 21.53 2.20 -20.14
C TYR A 67 22.91 2.67 -20.60
N GLN A 68 23.03 3.93 -21.04
CA GLN A 68 24.31 4.51 -21.45
C GLN A 68 25.34 4.47 -20.31
N ARG A 69 24.91 4.73 -19.07
CA ARG A 69 25.78 4.60 -17.89
C ARG A 69 26.20 3.16 -17.65
N PHE A 70 25.32 2.17 -17.86
CA PHE A 70 25.71 0.77 -17.76
C PHE A 70 26.76 0.39 -18.82
N CYS A 71 26.63 0.87 -20.06
CA CYS A 71 27.67 0.69 -21.08
C CYS A 71 29.03 1.29 -20.65
N MET A 72 29.03 2.43 -19.95
CA MET A 72 30.25 3.00 -19.37
C MET A 72 30.83 2.11 -18.27
N VAL A 73 30.00 1.51 -17.40
CA VAL A 73 30.45 0.52 -16.42
C VAL A 73 31.20 -0.61 -17.10
N LEU A 74 30.61 -1.21 -18.16
CA LEU A 74 31.23 -2.31 -18.89
C LEU A 74 32.57 -1.89 -19.51
N LYS A 75 32.62 -0.69 -20.10
CA LYS A 75 33.82 -0.15 -20.75
C LYS A 75 34.95 0.11 -19.74
N ASP A 76 34.67 0.85 -18.67
CA ASP A 76 35.69 1.31 -17.71
C ASP A 76 36.18 0.17 -16.83
N LYS A 77 35.31 -0.79 -16.52
CA LYS A 77 35.67 -2.01 -15.78
C LYS A 77 36.22 -3.13 -16.68
N HIS A 78 36.35 -2.87 -17.98
CA HIS A 78 36.82 -3.83 -18.98
C HIS A 78 36.06 -5.18 -18.92
N ILE A 79 34.75 -5.13 -18.67
CA ILE A 79 33.90 -6.31 -18.57
C ILE A 79 33.50 -6.73 -19.98
N ARG A 80 33.82 -7.98 -20.32
CA ARG A 80 33.53 -8.57 -21.63
C ARG A 80 32.88 -9.94 -21.41
N VAL A 81 31.56 -9.94 -21.25
CA VAL A 81 30.74 -11.14 -21.05
C VAL A 81 29.77 -11.25 -22.22
N GLU A 82 29.48 -12.45 -22.70
CA GLU A 82 28.46 -12.70 -23.72
C GLU A 82 27.04 -12.65 -23.11
N SER A 83 26.88 -13.00 -21.83
CA SER A 83 25.59 -12.93 -21.12
C SER A 83 25.69 -12.18 -19.79
N LEU A 84 24.60 -11.51 -19.37
CA LEU A 84 24.46 -11.03 -18.00
C LEU A 84 24.55 -12.16 -16.96
N GLN A 85 24.23 -13.40 -17.32
CA GLN A 85 24.29 -14.57 -16.42
C GLN A 85 25.69 -15.15 -16.20
N GLU A 86 26.72 -14.64 -16.89
CA GLU A 86 28.11 -15.11 -16.66
C GLU A 86 28.68 -14.69 -15.29
N LEU A 87 28.02 -13.73 -14.62
CA LEU A 87 28.42 -13.26 -13.29
C LEU A 87 27.20 -13.29 -12.38
N GLU A 88 27.37 -13.85 -11.18
CA GLU A 88 26.36 -13.79 -10.13
C GLU A 88 25.96 -12.34 -9.81
N TRP A 89 24.71 -12.13 -9.38
CA TRP A 89 24.19 -10.79 -9.07
C TRP A 89 25.07 -10.03 -8.06
N GLU A 90 25.61 -10.70 -7.05
CA GLU A 90 26.52 -10.11 -6.06
C GLU A 90 27.78 -9.55 -6.71
N GLN A 91 28.30 -10.22 -7.73
CA GLN A 91 29.48 -9.77 -8.49
C GLN A 91 29.15 -8.56 -9.35
N TRP A 92 27.99 -8.56 -10.03
CA TRP A 92 27.49 -7.38 -10.73
C TRP A 92 27.32 -6.20 -9.79
N LEU A 93 26.70 -6.42 -8.63
CA LEU A 93 26.45 -5.39 -7.63
C LEU A 93 27.76 -4.77 -7.13
N LEU A 94 28.79 -5.58 -6.87
CA LEU A 94 30.12 -5.11 -6.49
C LEU A 94 30.75 -4.26 -7.58
N LYS A 95 30.74 -4.72 -8.84
CA LYS A 95 31.32 -3.99 -9.99
C LYS A 95 30.62 -2.65 -10.22
N ILE A 96 29.30 -2.61 -10.16
CA ILE A 96 28.50 -1.38 -10.32
C ILE A 96 28.74 -0.41 -9.16
N ARG A 97 28.77 -0.90 -7.91
CA ARG A 97 29.06 -0.06 -6.74
C ARG A 97 30.46 0.55 -6.81
N SER A 98 31.46 -0.24 -7.19
CA SER A 98 32.83 0.24 -7.37
C SER A 98 32.89 1.33 -8.44
N TRP A 99 32.26 1.14 -9.60
CA TRP A 99 32.21 2.16 -10.66
C TRP A 99 31.49 3.45 -10.21
N LEU A 100 30.39 3.33 -9.48
CA LEU A 100 29.67 4.49 -8.93
C LEU A 100 30.55 5.30 -7.98
N LEU A 101 31.28 4.64 -7.07
CA LEU A 101 32.18 5.31 -6.12
C LEU A 101 33.34 6.01 -6.84
N GLU A 102 33.96 5.36 -7.82
CA GLU A 102 35.05 5.94 -8.62
C GLU A 102 34.63 7.19 -9.39
N HIS A 103 33.37 7.28 -9.81
CA HIS A 103 32.81 8.43 -10.51
C HIS A 103 32.16 9.46 -9.57
N GLY A 104 32.36 9.34 -8.25
CA GLY A 104 31.79 10.25 -7.25
C GLY A 104 30.26 10.21 -7.17
N GLN A 105 29.64 9.13 -7.66
CA GLN A 105 28.20 8.97 -7.69
C GLN A 105 27.69 8.25 -6.44
N LYS A 106 26.52 8.68 -5.95
CA LYS A 106 25.95 8.10 -4.74
C LYS A 106 25.42 6.69 -5.00
N LEU A 107 25.74 5.75 -4.10
CA LEU A 107 25.21 4.39 -4.10
C LEU A 107 23.71 4.35 -3.80
N THR A 108 23.26 5.34 -3.03
CA THR A 108 21.88 5.54 -2.65
C THR A 108 21.47 6.99 -2.88
N VAL A 109 20.20 7.19 -3.19
CA VAL A 109 19.60 8.51 -3.34
C VAL A 109 18.58 8.73 -2.22
N PRO A 110 18.52 9.93 -1.65
CA PRO A 110 17.41 10.28 -0.77
C PRO A 110 16.13 10.24 -1.60
N GLY A 111 15.13 9.59 -1.06
CA GLY A 111 13.77 9.59 -1.55
C GLY A 111 12.86 10.06 -0.43
N VAL A 112 11.65 10.44 -0.81
CA VAL A 112 10.62 10.82 0.15
C VAL A 112 9.49 9.81 0.00
N SER A 113 9.00 9.30 1.13
CA SER A 113 7.79 8.47 1.16
C SER A 113 6.57 9.32 0.80
N VAL A 114 5.45 8.66 0.52
CA VAL A 114 4.18 9.34 0.22
C VAL A 114 3.75 10.27 1.36
N TYR A 115 4.24 10.05 2.58
CA TYR A 115 3.95 10.86 3.77
C TYR A 115 5.08 11.84 4.14
N GLY A 116 5.97 12.17 3.22
CA GLY A 116 7.03 13.16 3.49
C GLY A 116 8.22 12.61 4.30
N LYS A 117 8.19 11.36 4.78
CA LYS A 117 9.33 10.76 5.48
C LYS A 117 10.48 10.45 4.54
N GLU A 118 11.70 10.83 4.90
CA GLU A 118 12.90 10.47 4.17
C GLU A 118 13.10 8.95 4.13
N LYS A 119 13.53 8.45 2.97
CA LYS A 119 13.92 7.05 2.74
C LYS A 119 15.16 7.00 1.87
N THR A 120 15.94 5.94 2.01
CA THR A 120 17.15 5.74 1.21
C THR A 120 16.86 4.72 0.11
N LEU A 121 16.95 5.12 -1.15
CA LEU A 121 16.72 4.25 -2.30
C LEU A 121 18.04 3.86 -2.97
N PRO A 122 18.20 2.65 -3.53
CA PRO A 122 19.35 2.32 -4.37
C PRO A 122 19.47 3.24 -5.58
N SER A 123 20.68 3.44 -6.08
CA SER A 123 20.93 4.14 -7.33
C SER A 123 20.11 3.54 -8.49
N GLY A 124 19.53 4.40 -9.33
CA GLY A 124 18.74 3.97 -10.49
C GLY A 124 19.50 3.05 -11.45
N LEU A 125 20.83 3.16 -11.51
CA LEU A 125 21.69 2.25 -12.28
C LEU A 125 21.64 0.82 -11.73
N ILE A 126 21.76 0.65 -10.41
CA ILE A 126 21.68 -0.67 -9.77
C ILE A 126 20.30 -1.29 -10.02
N THR A 127 19.23 -0.50 -9.89
CA THR A 127 17.87 -0.98 -10.14
C THR A 127 17.64 -1.34 -11.59
N TYR A 128 18.16 -0.57 -12.54
CA TYR A 128 18.02 -0.85 -13.98
C TYR A 128 18.75 -2.13 -14.38
N VAL A 129 20.00 -2.30 -13.97
CA VAL A 129 20.79 -3.50 -14.30
C VAL A 129 20.19 -4.73 -13.65
N ARG A 130 19.67 -4.63 -12.42
CA ARG A 130 18.95 -5.74 -11.77
C ARG A 130 17.76 -6.21 -12.59
N LYS A 131 16.96 -5.29 -13.14
CA LYS A 131 15.83 -5.63 -14.01
C LYS A 131 16.28 -6.34 -15.29
N ALA A 132 17.38 -5.88 -15.88
CA ALA A 132 17.94 -6.51 -17.08
C ALA A 132 18.46 -7.92 -16.76
N TYR A 133 19.17 -8.08 -15.65
CA TYR A 133 19.67 -9.37 -15.15
C TYR A 133 18.52 -10.37 -14.90
N GLN A 134 17.48 -9.96 -14.18
CA GLN A 134 16.30 -10.79 -13.93
C GLN A 134 15.53 -11.14 -15.21
N PHE A 135 15.61 -10.31 -16.25
CA PHE A 135 14.99 -10.60 -17.55
C PHE A 135 15.78 -11.64 -18.34
N THR A 136 17.09 -11.75 -18.11
CA THR A 136 17.99 -12.68 -18.81
C THR A 136 18.18 -13.99 -18.07
N GLU A 137 17.63 -14.15 -16.85
CA GLU A 137 17.60 -15.45 -16.19
C GLU A 137 16.76 -16.36 -17.09
N GLU A 138 17.37 -17.42 -17.62
CA GLU A 138 16.59 -18.47 -18.28
C GLU A 138 15.61 -18.99 -17.22
N GLU A 139 14.32 -18.98 -17.54
CA GLU A 139 13.35 -19.74 -16.76
C GLU A 139 13.75 -21.21 -16.95
N GLU A 140 14.59 -21.74 -16.06
CA GLU A 140 14.53 -23.16 -15.78
C GLU A 140 13.04 -23.46 -15.54
N GLU A 141 12.50 -24.51 -16.18
CA GLU A 141 11.15 -25.02 -15.93
C GLU A 141 11.10 -25.59 -14.51
N GLN A 142 11.27 -24.71 -13.54
CA GLN A 142 11.16 -24.96 -12.13
C GLN A 142 9.77 -24.53 -11.72
N ASP A 143 9.05 -25.44 -11.06
CA ASP A 143 7.73 -25.15 -10.52
C ASP A 143 7.78 -23.86 -9.69
N GLU A 144 6.82 -22.98 -9.90
CA GLU A 144 6.83 -21.63 -9.30
C GLU A 144 6.93 -21.68 -7.77
N ILE A 145 6.40 -22.75 -7.15
CA ILE A 145 6.46 -23.00 -5.70
C ILE A 145 7.86 -23.35 -5.18
N GLU A 146 8.73 -23.88 -6.02
CA GLU A 146 10.11 -24.21 -5.63
C GLU A 146 11.00 -22.97 -5.61
N LYS A 147 10.65 -21.93 -6.38
CA LYS A 147 11.35 -20.64 -6.37
C LYS A 147 11.23 -19.95 -5.02
N ASP A 148 12.17 -19.07 -4.71
CA ASP A 148 12.09 -18.19 -3.53
C ASP A 148 11.34 -16.89 -3.78
N ILE A 149 10.97 -16.62 -5.02
CA ILE A 149 10.13 -15.49 -5.39
C ILE A 149 9.01 -16.03 -6.26
N TRP A 150 7.80 -16.07 -5.70
CA TRP A 150 6.62 -16.54 -6.42
C TRP A 150 5.95 -15.39 -7.12
N THR A 151 5.81 -15.50 -8.42
CA THR A 151 4.93 -14.71 -9.27
C THR A 151 3.53 -15.28 -9.15
N LEU A 152 2.63 -14.52 -8.51
CA LEU A 152 1.29 -14.99 -8.19
C LEU A 152 0.44 -15.32 -9.43
N GLU A 153 0.78 -14.80 -10.60
CA GLU A 153 0.09 -15.11 -11.86
C GLU A 153 0.54 -16.45 -12.46
N ASN A 154 1.72 -16.95 -12.07
CA ASN A 154 2.26 -18.24 -12.52
C ASN A 154 1.85 -19.40 -11.61
N LEU A 155 1.27 -19.11 -10.44
CA LEU A 155 0.72 -20.12 -9.55
C LEU A 155 -0.61 -20.63 -10.13
N ASP A 156 -0.71 -21.93 -10.42
CA ASP A 156 -1.92 -22.58 -10.93
C ASP A 156 -2.97 -22.83 -9.82
N ILE A 157 -3.18 -21.83 -8.94
CA ILE A 157 -4.16 -21.89 -7.86
C ILE A 157 -5.03 -20.63 -7.84
N PRO A 158 -6.34 -20.77 -7.52
CA PRO A 158 -7.18 -19.63 -7.26
C PRO A 158 -6.78 -19.01 -5.90
N TYR A 159 -6.51 -17.70 -5.89
CA TYR A 159 -6.26 -16.97 -4.65
C TYR A 159 -7.12 -15.71 -4.55
N LYS A 160 -7.38 -15.28 -3.31
CA LYS A 160 -8.21 -14.09 -3.02
C LYS A 160 -7.42 -12.79 -3.27
N LYS A 161 -7.46 -12.33 -4.53
CA LYS A 161 -6.84 -11.09 -5.02
C LYS A 161 -7.39 -9.85 -4.30
N ASN A 162 -6.55 -8.82 -4.20
CA ASN A 162 -6.99 -7.48 -3.82
C ASN A 162 -7.19 -6.63 -5.07
N LEU A 163 -8.41 -6.12 -5.28
CA LEU A 163 -8.77 -5.35 -6.48
C LEU A 163 -8.10 -3.96 -6.53
N ILE A 164 -7.84 -3.35 -5.36
CA ILE A 164 -7.36 -1.96 -5.25
C ILE A 164 -5.89 -1.85 -4.86
N LYS A 165 -5.22 -2.98 -4.62
CA LYS A 165 -3.79 -3.07 -4.33
C LYS A 165 -3.18 -4.18 -5.15
N ASN A 166 -2.15 -3.84 -5.90
CA ASN A 166 -1.41 -4.80 -6.71
C ASN A 166 -0.43 -5.61 -5.85
N TYR A 167 -0.64 -6.92 -5.79
CA TYR A 167 0.31 -7.90 -5.27
C TYR A 167 0.72 -8.77 -6.45
N GLN A 168 1.97 -8.62 -6.91
CA GLN A 168 2.50 -9.40 -8.03
C GLN A 168 3.30 -10.60 -7.56
N THR A 169 4.10 -10.40 -6.50
CA THR A 169 5.03 -11.41 -6.03
C THR A 169 4.98 -11.62 -4.52
N LEU A 170 5.33 -12.84 -4.10
CA LEU A 170 5.69 -13.18 -2.73
C LEU A 170 7.18 -13.52 -2.70
N ASN A 171 7.95 -12.76 -1.94
CA ASN A 171 9.41 -12.92 -1.86
C ASN A 171 9.81 -13.56 -0.53
N PHE A 172 10.39 -14.76 -0.58
CA PHE A 172 10.83 -15.51 0.59
C PHE A 172 12.33 -15.33 0.88
N THR A 173 13.10 -14.70 0.00
CA THR A 173 14.56 -14.53 0.13
C THR A 173 15.00 -13.73 1.36
N THR A 174 14.07 -13.00 1.97
CA THR A 174 14.28 -12.24 3.20
C THR A 174 14.09 -13.06 4.47
N ILE A 175 13.63 -14.31 4.36
CA ILE A 175 13.66 -15.32 5.41
C ILE A 175 15.03 -16.00 5.31
N ILE A 176 15.90 -15.71 6.27
CA ILE A 176 17.34 -15.97 6.20
C ILE A 176 17.63 -17.46 6.41
N GLN A 177 16.93 -18.11 7.35
CA GLN A 177 17.06 -19.54 7.63
C GLN A 177 16.44 -20.35 6.49
N THR A 178 17.16 -21.34 5.96
CA THR A 178 16.76 -22.12 4.78
C THR A 178 15.56 -23.01 5.06
N ASP A 179 15.57 -23.76 6.16
CA ASP A 179 14.50 -24.73 6.44
C ASP A 179 13.20 -24.00 6.82
N LEU A 180 13.32 -22.96 7.66
CA LEU A 180 12.21 -22.05 7.96
C LEU A 180 11.61 -21.41 6.70
N ARG A 181 12.43 -21.09 5.70
CA ARG A 181 11.96 -20.54 4.41
C ARG A 181 11.08 -21.54 3.69
N GLU A 182 11.52 -22.79 3.57
CA GLU A 182 10.77 -23.86 2.90
C GLU A 182 9.49 -24.24 3.66
N GLU A 183 9.55 -24.31 4.99
CA GLU A 183 8.38 -24.50 5.85
C GLU A 183 7.35 -23.39 5.67
N THR A 184 7.83 -22.14 5.64
CA THR A 184 7.00 -20.96 5.41
C THR A 184 6.37 -20.99 4.03
N LYS A 185 7.11 -21.40 2.98
CA LYS A 185 6.59 -21.55 1.62
C LYS A 185 5.39 -22.48 1.61
N LYS A 186 5.51 -23.69 2.19
CA LYS A 186 4.38 -24.64 2.23
C LYS A 186 3.17 -24.11 3.01
N ALA A 187 3.39 -23.47 4.16
CA ALA A 187 2.29 -22.87 4.93
C ALA A 187 1.60 -21.73 4.17
N VAL A 188 2.37 -20.89 3.47
CA VAL A 188 1.82 -19.81 2.63
C VAL A 188 1.05 -20.35 1.43
N TYR A 189 1.52 -21.43 0.80
CA TYR A 189 0.80 -22.11 -0.28
C TYR A 189 -0.58 -22.57 0.18
N GLU A 190 -0.66 -23.21 1.35
CA GLU A 190 -1.95 -23.59 1.95
C GLU A 190 -2.84 -22.37 2.21
N HIS A 191 -2.28 -21.32 2.82
CA HIS A 191 -3.03 -20.11 3.12
C HIS A 191 -3.54 -19.39 1.86
N LEU A 192 -2.85 -19.46 0.71
CA LEU A 192 -3.29 -18.83 -0.55
C LEU A 192 -4.67 -19.31 -1.01
N HIS A 193 -5.06 -20.54 -0.69
CA HIS A 193 -6.36 -21.13 -1.04
C HIS A 193 -7.53 -20.49 -0.26
N HIS A 194 -7.26 -19.96 0.93
CA HIS A 194 -8.33 -19.61 1.88
C HIS A 194 -8.25 -18.18 2.42
N GLU A 195 -7.06 -17.60 2.49
CA GLU A 195 -6.81 -16.28 3.03
C GLU A 195 -6.69 -15.22 1.94
N ALA A 196 -7.00 -13.97 2.31
CA ALA A 196 -6.75 -12.84 1.43
C ALA A 196 -5.25 -12.62 1.27
N ILE A 197 -4.78 -12.23 0.06
CA ILE A 197 -3.36 -11.94 -0.16
C ILE A 197 -2.79 -10.87 0.78
N THR A 198 -3.65 -9.95 1.25
CA THR A 198 -3.28 -8.95 2.25
C THR A 198 -2.99 -9.53 3.63
N THR A 199 -3.59 -10.67 3.98
CA THR A 199 -3.35 -11.41 5.22
C THR A 199 -1.99 -12.10 5.13
N ILE A 200 -1.77 -12.83 4.04
CA ILE A 200 -0.51 -13.52 3.74
C ILE A 200 0.66 -12.54 3.72
N SER A 201 0.50 -11.37 3.10
CA SER A 201 1.52 -10.32 3.12
C SER A 201 1.90 -9.85 4.53
N LYS A 202 0.98 -9.90 5.50
CA LYS A 202 1.25 -9.58 6.91
C LYS A 202 1.93 -10.73 7.64
N GLU A 203 1.56 -11.97 7.35
CA GLU A 203 2.26 -13.17 7.85
C GLU A 203 3.71 -13.17 7.40
N MET A 204 3.95 -12.90 6.10
CA MET A 204 5.29 -12.70 5.55
C MET A 204 6.07 -11.59 6.27
N THR A 205 5.40 -10.52 6.71
CA THR A 205 6.07 -9.46 7.48
C THR A 205 6.48 -9.93 8.87
N ALA A 206 5.62 -10.69 9.54
CA ALA A 206 5.86 -11.20 10.88
C ALA A 206 6.98 -12.27 10.89
N ILE A 207 6.94 -13.22 9.95
CA ILE A 207 7.94 -14.30 9.88
C ILE A 207 9.33 -13.77 9.48
N ARG A 208 9.42 -12.78 8.58
CA ARG A 208 10.69 -12.12 8.25
C ARG A 208 11.28 -11.37 9.44
N ARG A 209 10.45 -10.81 10.32
CA ARG A 209 10.93 -10.17 11.55
C ARG A 209 11.51 -11.20 12.52
N LEU A 210 10.81 -12.32 12.73
CA LEU A 210 11.35 -13.43 13.53
C LEU A 210 12.66 -13.93 12.93
N SER A 211 12.69 -14.18 11.62
CA SER A 211 13.87 -14.66 10.90
C SER A 211 15.09 -13.74 11.07
N LYS A 212 14.87 -12.41 11.01
CA LYS A 212 15.93 -11.43 11.29
C LYS A 212 16.45 -11.55 12.73
N TYR A 213 15.54 -11.64 13.70
CA TYR A 213 15.91 -11.81 15.12
C TYR A 213 16.72 -13.11 15.34
N LEU A 214 16.25 -14.23 14.80
CA LEU A 214 16.94 -15.51 14.85
C LEU A 214 18.35 -15.39 14.28
N LYS A 215 18.52 -14.73 13.13
CA LYS A 215 19.86 -14.59 12.54
C LYS A 215 20.83 -13.81 13.43
N GLU A 216 20.35 -12.83 14.18
CA GLU A 216 21.16 -11.96 15.03
C GLU A 216 21.47 -12.58 16.40
N LYS A 217 20.54 -13.33 16.99
CA LYS A 217 20.64 -13.85 18.37
C LYS A 217 20.84 -15.37 18.46
N TYR A 218 20.34 -16.13 17.49
CA TYR A 218 20.40 -17.60 17.44
C TYR A 218 20.80 -18.08 16.03
N PRO A 219 22.05 -17.82 15.62
CA PRO A 219 22.49 -18.10 14.25
C PRO A 219 22.47 -19.58 13.87
N ASP A 220 22.44 -20.48 14.87
CA ASP A 220 22.44 -21.94 14.71
C ASP A 220 21.03 -22.52 14.47
N ILE A 221 19.97 -21.72 14.64
CA ILE A 221 18.60 -22.17 14.38
C ILE A 221 18.29 -22.00 12.91
N HIS A 222 17.84 -23.08 12.29
CA HIS A 222 17.57 -23.17 10.85
C HIS A 222 16.10 -23.52 10.54
N SER A 223 15.42 -24.24 11.43
CA SER A 223 14.04 -24.72 11.26
C SER A 223 13.09 -24.13 12.31
N ALA A 224 11.79 -24.09 11.99
CA ALA A 224 10.76 -23.83 13.00
C ALA A 224 10.67 -24.95 14.07
N GLU A 225 11.13 -26.16 13.78
CA GLU A 225 11.16 -27.29 14.74
C GLU A 225 12.01 -27.00 15.98
N GLU A 226 13.03 -26.18 15.82
CA GLU A 226 13.98 -25.81 16.87
C GLU A 226 13.47 -24.66 17.73
N LEU A 227 12.29 -24.10 17.40
CA LEU A 227 11.68 -23.03 18.19
C LEU A 227 11.05 -23.62 19.45
N ASP A 228 11.62 -23.27 20.58
CA ASP A 228 11.04 -23.60 21.88
C ASP A 228 10.41 -22.39 22.56
N ARG A 229 9.84 -22.66 23.73
CA ARG A 229 9.16 -21.64 24.54
C ARG A 229 10.13 -20.59 25.06
N GLU A 230 11.34 -20.98 25.45
CA GLU A 230 12.34 -20.08 26.03
C GLU A 230 12.78 -19.04 25.00
N LEU A 231 13.11 -19.48 23.79
CA LEU A 231 13.43 -18.59 22.67
C LEU A 231 12.27 -17.66 22.34
N LEU A 232 11.03 -18.18 22.31
CA LEU A 232 9.88 -17.35 22.02
C LEU A 232 9.71 -16.24 23.09
N GLU A 233 9.92 -16.55 24.36
CA GLU A 233 9.85 -15.57 25.45
C GLU A 233 10.94 -14.49 25.34
N GLU A 234 12.15 -14.87 24.93
CA GLU A 234 13.21 -13.91 24.60
C GLU A 234 12.82 -13.02 23.41
N TYR A 235 12.25 -13.60 22.35
CA TYR A 235 11.77 -12.82 21.20
C TYR A 235 10.64 -11.85 21.58
N LEU A 236 9.70 -12.28 22.43
CA LEU A 236 8.64 -11.41 22.96
C LEU A 236 9.21 -10.26 23.79
N THR A 237 10.25 -10.53 24.59
CA THR A 237 10.96 -9.52 25.38
C THR A 237 11.66 -8.50 24.48
N TYR A 238 12.36 -8.98 23.45
CA TYR A 238 12.96 -8.13 22.42
C TYR A 238 11.92 -7.22 21.74
N LEU A 239 10.77 -7.77 21.35
CA LEU A 239 9.69 -6.98 20.74
C LEU A 239 9.12 -5.91 21.68
N ALA A 240 9.15 -6.14 22.99
CA ALA A 240 8.64 -5.20 23.97
C ALA A 240 9.63 -4.09 24.35
N THR A 241 10.93 -4.30 24.16
CA THR A 241 12.00 -3.45 24.73
C THR A 241 12.91 -2.81 23.69
N GLU A 242 13.27 -3.55 22.64
CA GLU A 242 14.33 -3.16 21.69
C GLU A 242 13.77 -2.92 20.27
N ALA A 243 12.69 -3.63 19.90
CA ALA A 243 12.18 -3.54 18.54
C ALA A 243 11.53 -2.19 18.25
N GLU A 244 12.00 -1.54 17.18
CA GLU A 244 11.43 -0.30 16.67
C GLU A 244 10.49 -0.53 15.48
N GLY A 245 9.63 0.45 15.22
CA GLY A 245 8.88 0.56 13.96
C GLY A 245 7.42 0.13 14.01
N VAL A 246 6.91 -0.42 15.12
CA VAL A 246 5.48 -0.69 15.30
C VAL A 246 5.03 -0.28 16.70
N ASN A 247 3.98 0.53 16.80
CA ASN A 247 3.44 0.97 18.09
C ASN A 247 2.84 -0.17 18.94
N ASN A 248 2.45 -1.29 18.31
CA ASN A 248 1.89 -2.47 18.97
C ASN A 248 2.05 -3.72 18.09
N TYR A 249 2.79 -4.72 18.59
CA TYR A 249 3.06 -5.98 17.90
C TYR A 249 1.95 -7.04 17.99
N ARG A 250 0.82 -6.78 18.67
CA ARG A 250 -0.28 -7.77 18.82
C ARG A 250 -0.71 -8.40 17.51
N MET A 251 -0.96 -7.58 16.49
CA MET A 251 -1.38 -8.09 15.18
C MET A 251 -0.29 -8.89 14.49
N ASP A 252 0.97 -8.50 14.68
CA ASP A 252 2.11 -9.20 14.12
C ASP A 252 2.27 -10.58 14.75
N LEU A 253 2.27 -10.65 16.08
CA LEU A 253 2.32 -11.89 16.85
C LEU A 253 1.12 -12.80 16.57
N THR A 254 -0.07 -12.23 16.36
CA THR A 254 -1.25 -13.03 15.96
C THR A 254 -1.03 -13.71 14.60
N ARG A 255 -0.34 -13.04 13.67
CA ARG A 255 -0.04 -13.60 12.34
C ARG A 255 1.12 -14.58 12.40
N LEU A 256 2.15 -14.29 13.20
CA LEU A 256 3.26 -15.19 13.47
C LEU A 256 2.76 -16.50 14.09
N ARG A 257 1.89 -16.41 15.09
CA ARG A 257 1.23 -17.57 15.69
C ARG A 257 0.51 -18.40 14.63
N GLY A 258 -0.35 -17.77 13.83
CA GLY A 258 -1.14 -18.49 12.81
C GLY A 258 -0.26 -19.25 11.80
N ILE A 259 0.83 -18.64 11.33
CA ILE A 259 1.72 -19.32 10.37
C ILE A 259 2.53 -20.45 11.01
N LEU A 260 3.01 -20.28 12.26
CA LEU A 260 3.72 -21.34 12.98
C LEU A 260 2.80 -22.52 13.34
N GLU A 261 1.54 -22.26 13.71
CA GLU A 261 0.54 -23.32 13.92
C GLU A 261 0.32 -24.14 12.64
N THR A 262 0.25 -23.49 11.48
CA THR A 262 0.14 -24.18 10.19
C THR A 262 1.39 -24.98 9.86
N ILE A 263 2.59 -24.42 10.07
CA ILE A 263 3.86 -25.15 9.91
C ILE A 263 3.86 -26.39 10.81
N GLY A 264 3.49 -26.24 12.09
CA GLY A 264 3.41 -27.35 13.03
C GLY A 264 2.49 -28.47 12.56
N LYS A 265 1.33 -28.14 12.00
CA LYS A 265 0.40 -29.14 11.44
C LYS A 265 0.93 -29.83 10.18
N LEU A 266 1.59 -29.08 9.29
CA LEU A 266 2.10 -29.61 8.03
C LEU A 266 3.31 -30.52 8.23
N TYR A 267 4.17 -30.22 9.20
CA TYR A 267 5.44 -30.92 9.44
C TYR A 267 5.43 -31.83 10.67
N GLY A 268 4.37 -31.79 11.50
CA GLY A 268 4.25 -32.60 12.71
C GLY A 268 4.92 -31.99 13.95
N TYR A 269 5.29 -30.71 13.91
CA TYR A 269 5.88 -29.98 15.04
C TYR A 269 4.80 -29.57 16.05
N SER A 270 4.31 -30.54 16.80
CA SER A 270 3.18 -30.37 17.75
C SER A 270 3.40 -29.26 18.79
N HIS A 271 4.65 -28.96 19.15
CA HIS A 271 4.98 -27.88 20.07
C HIS A 271 4.62 -26.50 19.51
N LEU A 272 4.71 -26.29 18.19
CA LEU A 272 4.34 -25.02 17.54
C LEU A 272 2.85 -24.69 17.64
N GLU A 273 1.99 -25.71 17.78
CA GLU A 273 0.54 -25.51 17.93
C GLU A 273 0.18 -24.86 19.28
N SER A 274 1.07 -24.95 20.27
CA SER A 274 0.85 -24.45 21.63
C SER A 274 1.93 -23.48 22.12
N ILE A 275 2.93 -23.18 21.29
CA ILE A 275 4.06 -22.32 21.65
C ILE A 275 3.62 -20.93 22.10
N PHE A 276 2.53 -20.39 21.52
CA PHE A 276 1.91 -19.13 21.91
C PHE A 276 0.77 -19.31 22.91
N LEU A 277 0.88 -18.60 24.03
CA LEU A 277 -0.21 -18.40 24.98
C LEU A 277 -1.00 -17.14 24.65
N THR A 278 -2.29 -17.12 25.02
CA THR A 278 -3.14 -15.92 24.83
C THR A 278 -2.61 -14.71 25.61
N SER A 279 -1.94 -14.96 26.75
CA SER A 279 -1.30 -13.94 27.59
C SER A 279 -0.09 -13.27 26.93
N ASP A 280 0.57 -13.93 25.98
CA ASP A 280 1.75 -13.39 25.29
C ASP A 280 1.39 -12.24 24.35
N LEU A 281 0.12 -12.19 23.90
CA LEU A 281 -0.34 -11.18 22.97
C LEU A 281 -0.59 -9.86 23.71
N PRO A 282 0.13 -8.77 23.35
CA PRO A 282 -0.04 -7.47 23.99
C PRO A 282 -1.49 -7.02 23.99
N LYS A 283 -1.91 -6.27 25.02
CA LYS A 283 -3.27 -5.72 25.06
C LYS A 283 -3.51 -4.82 23.85
N GLN A 284 -4.74 -4.85 23.36
CA GLN A 284 -5.12 -4.00 22.23
C GLN A 284 -5.08 -2.54 22.68
N VAL A 285 -4.10 -1.79 22.16
CA VAL A 285 -4.06 -0.34 22.31
C VAL A 285 -5.17 0.22 21.42
N GLN A 286 -6.09 0.95 22.04
CA GLN A 286 -7.11 1.65 21.26
C GLN A 286 -6.44 2.88 20.62
N PRO A 287 -6.41 2.98 19.29
CA PRO A 287 -5.85 4.15 18.64
C PRO A 287 -6.62 5.40 19.10
N LYS A 288 -5.91 6.51 19.32
CA LYS A 288 -6.55 7.80 19.51
C LYS A 288 -7.39 8.10 18.27
N LEU A 289 -8.69 8.25 18.47
CA LEU A 289 -9.63 8.53 17.40
C LEU A 289 -9.46 10.00 17.03
N LYS A 290 -8.96 10.28 15.81
CA LYS A 290 -8.84 11.63 15.27
C LYS A 290 -10.19 12.04 14.68
N SER A 291 -10.77 13.11 15.22
CA SER A 291 -11.91 13.83 14.63
C SER A 291 -11.41 15.01 13.80
N TYR A 292 -12.19 15.43 12.82
CA TYR A 292 -11.90 16.61 12.02
C TYR A 292 -13.00 17.65 12.19
N SER A 293 -12.63 18.92 12.34
CA SER A 293 -13.55 20.05 12.40
C SER A 293 -14.15 20.37 11.03
N ASP A 294 -15.25 21.13 11.01
CA ASP A 294 -15.87 21.59 9.77
C ASP A 294 -14.90 22.44 8.95
N SER A 295 -14.14 23.29 9.64
CA SER A 295 -13.14 24.14 9.01
C SER A 295 -12.01 23.33 8.37
N GLU A 296 -11.54 22.27 9.04
CA GLU A 296 -10.53 21.34 8.51
C GLU A 296 -11.05 20.65 7.25
N LEU A 297 -12.28 20.15 7.28
CA LEU A 297 -12.88 19.46 6.14
C LEU A 297 -13.14 20.41 4.96
N ILE A 298 -13.54 21.65 5.22
CA ILE A 298 -13.70 22.68 4.18
C ILE A 298 -12.35 22.98 3.52
N ARG A 299 -11.29 23.22 4.31
CA ARG A 299 -9.94 23.44 3.78
C ARG A 299 -9.45 22.24 2.98
N PHE A 300 -9.68 21.04 3.49
CA PHE A 300 -9.30 19.80 2.82
C PHE A 300 -10.02 19.64 1.48
N ASN A 301 -11.35 19.81 1.46
CA ASN A 301 -12.16 19.67 0.25
C ASN A 301 -11.86 20.74 -0.81
N ALA A 302 -11.60 21.99 -0.39
CA ALA A 302 -11.17 23.04 -1.30
C ALA A 302 -9.86 22.67 -2.02
N ALA A 303 -8.98 21.91 -1.36
CA ALA A 303 -7.78 21.39 -2.00
C ALA A 303 -8.07 20.24 -2.95
N LEU A 304 -8.96 19.32 -2.59
CA LEU A 304 -9.34 18.20 -3.45
C LEU A 304 -9.99 18.64 -4.77
N ALA A 305 -10.62 19.83 -4.81
CA ALA A 305 -11.19 20.42 -6.01
C ALA A 305 -10.15 20.81 -7.09
N GLU A 306 -8.85 20.77 -6.76
CA GLU A 306 -7.76 20.97 -7.73
C GLU A 306 -7.16 19.66 -8.24
N LEU A 307 -7.67 18.51 -7.80
CA LEU A 307 -7.32 17.22 -8.37
C LEU A 307 -7.95 17.08 -9.76
N ASP A 308 -7.53 16.06 -10.51
CA ASP A 308 -8.18 15.77 -11.78
C ASP A 308 -9.67 15.43 -11.58
N GLU A 309 -10.48 15.80 -12.57
CA GLU A 309 -11.95 15.78 -12.53
C GLU A 309 -12.52 14.48 -11.95
N GLN A 310 -11.96 13.33 -12.33
CA GLN A 310 -12.47 12.02 -11.89
C GLN A 310 -12.00 11.64 -10.48
N ILE A 311 -10.80 12.06 -10.07
CA ILE A 311 -10.34 11.89 -8.68
C ILE A 311 -11.10 12.82 -7.74
N GLU A 312 -11.39 14.05 -8.12
CA GLU A 312 -12.25 14.93 -7.33
C GLU A 312 -13.62 14.28 -7.10
N ARG A 313 -14.27 13.82 -8.18
CA ARG A 313 -15.56 13.08 -8.09
C ARG A 313 -15.46 11.87 -7.18
N LEU A 314 -14.42 11.05 -7.34
CA LEU A 314 -14.17 9.90 -6.48
C LEU A 314 -14.16 10.32 -5.00
N MET A 315 -13.44 11.38 -4.66
CA MET A 315 -13.27 11.82 -3.29
C MET A 315 -14.57 12.36 -2.68
N VAL A 316 -15.32 13.16 -3.44
CA VAL A 316 -16.62 13.67 -2.99
C VAL A 316 -17.63 12.54 -2.83
N ILE A 317 -17.71 11.61 -3.79
CA ILE A 317 -18.55 10.40 -3.69
C ILE A 317 -18.15 9.57 -2.47
N HIS A 318 -16.85 9.38 -2.25
CA HIS A 318 -16.34 8.63 -1.09
C HIS A 318 -16.77 9.28 0.22
N GLN A 319 -16.70 10.62 0.31
CA GLN A 319 -17.12 11.38 1.47
C GLN A 319 -18.62 11.27 1.73
N MET A 320 -19.45 11.48 0.70
CA MET A 320 -20.92 11.44 0.82
C MET A 320 -21.44 10.03 1.11
N LEU A 321 -20.75 8.99 0.62
CA LEU A 321 -21.09 7.61 0.91
C LEU A 321 -20.63 7.14 2.29
N GLY A 322 -19.55 7.68 2.87
CA GLY A 322 -19.02 7.19 4.15
C GLY A 322 -18.66 5.69 4.17
N THR A 323 -18.43 5.09 2.99
CA THR A 323 -18.08 3.68 2.83
C THR A 323 -16.58 3.46 3.07
N ARG A 324 -16.07 2.25 2.90
CA ARG A 324 -14.62 2.05 2.83
C ARG A 324 -14.13 2.53 1.47
N ILE A 325 -12.94 3.09 1.39
CA ILE A 325 -12.41 3.58 0.11
C ILE A 325 -12.30 2.47 -0.95
N SER A 326 -12.05 1.23 -0.51
CA SER A 326 -12.11 0.06 -1.38
C SER A 326 -13.47 -0.10 -2.06
N ASP A 327 -14.55 0.07 -1.30
CA ASP A 327 -15.91 -0.09 -1.80
C ASP A 327 -16.26 1.01 -2.80
N THR A 328 -15.74 2.24 -2.61
CA THR A 328 -15.88 3.34 -3.58
C THR A 328 -15.08 3.09 -4.85
N LEU A 329 -13.82 2.67 -4.74
CA LEU A 329 -12.95 2.38 -5.88
C LEU A 329 -13.47 1.21 -6.73
N THR A 330 -14.22 0.29 -6.13
CA THR A 330 -14.82 -0.86 -6.82
C THR A 330 -16.30 -0.67 -7.13
N LEU A 331 -16.83 0.56 -7.10
CA LEU A 331 -18.19 0.84 -7.55
C LEU A 331 -18.33 0.46 -9.04
N GLN A 332 -19.39 -0.29 -9.34
CA GLN A 332 -19.74 -0.71 -10.69
C GLN A 332 -20.72 0.28 -11.31
N ARG A 333 -20.74 0.38 -12.65
CA ARG A 333 -21.59 1.34 -13.37
C ARG A 333 -23.10 1.08 -13.19
N ASP A 334 -23.48 -0.15 -12.85
CA ASP A 334 -24.86 -0.57 -12.57
C ASP A 334 -25.28 -0.37 -11.09
N CYS A 335 -24.57 0.45 -10.32
CA CYS A 335 -24.80 0.57 -8.88
C CYS A 335 -26.07 1.37 -8.51
N LEU A 336 -26.64 2.15 -9.43
CA LEU A 336 -27.79 3.02 -9.18
C LEU A 336 -29.10 2.32 -9.54
N TYR A 337 -30.11 2.46 -8.68
CA TYR A 337 -31.47 1.97 -8.96
C TYR A 337 -32.50 2.80 -8.19
N ARG A 338 -33.80 2.60 -8.48
CA ARG A 338 -34.91 3.30 -7.81
C ARG A 338 -35.69 2.35 -6.91
N GLN A 339 -36.06 2.82 -5.72
CA GLN A 339 -36.98 2.13 -4.83
C GLN A 339 -38.01 3.12 -4.30
N ASN A 340 -39.29 2.89 -4.58
CA ASN A 340 -40.39 3.78 -4.21
C ASN A 340 -40.16 5.25 -4.63
N GLY A 341 -39.59 5.47 -5.82
CA GLY A 341 -39.24 6.80 -6.32
C GLY A 341 -37.94 7.41 -5.78
N HIS A 342 -37.38 6.86 -4.69
CA HIS A 342 -36.13 7.32 -4.11
C HIS A 342 -34.91 6.71 -4.82
N PRO A 343 -33.84 7.49 -5.05
CA PRO A 343 -32.60 6.96 -5.58
C PRO A 343 -31.86 6.13 -4.53
N MET A 344 -31.41 4.97 -4.96
CA MET A 344 -30.73 3.98 -4.14
C MET A 344 -29.40 3.60 -4.78
N ILE A 345 -28.45 3.22 -3.93
CA ILE A 345 -27.17 2.68 -4.38
C ILE A 345 -26.98 1.25 -3.86
N GLN A 346 -26.50 0.37 -4.73
CA GLN A 346 -26.04 -0.97 -4.41
C GLN A 346 -24.52 -1.01 -4.33
N ILE A 347 -23.98 -1.41 -3.17
CA ILE A 347 -22.54 -1.45 -2.93
C ILE A 347 -22.12 -2.89 -2.68
N ARG A 348 -21.39 -3.46 -3.64
CA ARG A 348 -20.82 -4.82 -3.59
C ARG A 348 -19.50 -4.79 -2.82
N GLN A 349 -19.56 -5.01 -1.50
CA GLN A 349 -18.36 -4.90 -0.65
C GLN A 349 -17.38 -6.03 -0.89
N MET A 350 -16.08 -5.72 -0.91
CA MET A 350 -15.03 -6.72 -1.12
C MET A 350 -14.90 -7.73 0.03
N LYS A 351 -15.22 -7.33 1.27
CA LYS A 351 -14.93 -8.12 2.48
C LYS A 351 -16.15 -8.78 3.12
N THR A 352 -17.33 -8.33 2.75
CA THR A 352 -18.56 -8.61 3.49
C THR A 352 -19.66 -8.98 2.50
N HIS A 353 -20.81 -8.33 2.57
CA HIS A 353 -21.96 -8.60 1.73
C HIS A 353 -22.29 -7.36 0.91
N THR A 354 -23.03 -7.56 -0.18
CA THR A 354 -23.66 -6.46 -0.89
C THR A 354 -24.71 -5.82 0.00
N PHE A 355 -24.66 -4.51 0.15
CA PHE A 355 -25.68 -3.77 0.89
C PHE A 355 -26.23 -2.62 0.04
N MET A 356 -27.42 -2.18 0.40
CA MET A 356 -28.16 -1.14 -0.30
C MET A 356 -28.51 -0.02 0.66
N LYS A 357 -28.44 1.22 0.18
CA LYS A 357 -28.87 2.38 0.96
C LYS A 357 -29.44 3.50 0.08
N PRO A 358 -30.31 4.35 0.65
CA PRO A 358 -30.76 5.55 -0.04
C PRO A 358 -29.58 6.52 -0.22
N ILE A 359 -29.64 7.29 -1.29
CA ILE A 359 -28.72 8.39 -1.59
C ILE A 359 -29.51 9.67 -1.87
N SER A 360 -28.83 10.82 -1.88
CA SER A 360 -29.44 12.07 -2.32
C SER A 360 -29.45 12.16 -3.85
N VAL A 361 -30.28 13.03 -4.40
CA VAL A 361 -30.34 13.28 -5.85
C VAL A 361 -29.04 13.88 -6.37
N GLU A 362 -28.37 14.71 -5.57
CA GLU A 362 -27.07 15.29 -5.89
C GLU A 362 -25.99 14.21 -5.99
N LEU A 363 -26.02 13.21 -5.09
CA LEU A 363 -25.08 12.10 -5.14
C LEU A 363 -25.35 11.17 -6.33
N GLU A 364 -26.61 10.93 -6.67
CA GLU A 364 -26.99 10.20 -7.89
C GLU A 364 -26.42 10.88 -9.13
N LEU A 365 -26.66 12.19 -9.29
CA LEU A 365 -26.14 12.99 -10.40
C LEU A 365 -24.61 12.95 -10.47
N LEU A 366 -23.93 13.03 -9.32
CA LEU A 366 -22.48 12.98 -9.27
C LEU A 366 -21.92 11.62 -9.73
N ILE A 367 -22.60 10.53 -9.36
CA ILE A 367 -22.25 9.17 -9.80
C ILE A 367 -22.52 9.01 -11.30
N GLU A 368 -23.65 9.50 -11.81
CA GLU A 368 -23.95 9.50 -13.25
C GLU A 368 -22.87 10.25 -14.04
N LYS A 369 -22.45 11.43 -13.56
CA LYS A 369 -21.34 12.19 -14.18
C LYS A 369 -20.01 11.43 -14.15
N ALA A 370 -19.72 10.69 -13.07
CA ALA A 370 -18.54 9.85 -13.01
C ALA A 370 -18.62 8.67 -14.00
N ILE A 371 -19.81 8.09 -14.22
CA ILE A 371 -20.04 7.03 -15.22
C ILE A 371 -19.83 7.57 -16.64
N GLU A 372 -20.47 8.70 -16.96
CA GLU A 372 -20.37 9.37 -18.27
C GLU A 372 -18.91 9.69 -18.63
N TYR A 373 -18.14 10.20 -17.66
CA TYR A 373 -16.72 10.49 -17.85
C TYR A 373 -15.95 9.22 -18.25
N THR A 374 -16.12 8.14 -17.50
CA THR A 374 -15.38 6.90 -17.75
C THR A 374 -15.77 6.28 -19.08
N GLU A 375 -17.05 6.31 -19.44
CA GLU A 375 -17.54 5.83 -20.74
C GLU A 375 -16.94 6.63 -21.90
N LYS A 376 -16.89 7.95 -21.77
CA LYS A 376 -16.27 8.83 -22.78
C LYS A 376 -14.78 8.57 -22.95
N MET A 377 -14.07 8.29 -21.86
CA MET A 377 -12.60 8.17 -21.87
C MET A 377 -12.10 6.76 -22.17
N TYR A 378 -12.82 5.73 -21.71
CA TYR A 378 -12.35 4.34 -21.71
C TYR A 378 -13.34 3.35 -22.36
N GLY A 379 -14.52 3.82 -22.78
CA GLY A 379 -15.56 2.97 -23.36
C GLY A 379 -16.27 2.11 -22.31
N ASP A 380 -16.65 0.90 -22.71
CA ASP A 380 -17.40 0.00 -21.85
C ASP A 380 -16.50 -0.67 -20.79
N THR A 381 -16.69 -0.25 -19.53
CA THR A 381 -15.96 -0.77 -18.37
C THR A 381 -16.92 -1.33 -17.32
N ILE A 382 -16.43 -2.21 -16.43
CA ILE A 382 -17.22 -2.73 -15.31
C ILE A 382 -17.32 -1.69 -14.19
N TYR A 383 -16.19 -1.05 -13.87
CA TYR A 383 -16.07 -0.11 -12.75
C TYR A 383 -16.21 1.34 -13.21
N ILE A 384 -16.71 2.19 -12.30
CA ILE A 384 -16.80 3.65 -12.51
C ILE A 384 -15.40 4.26 -12.48
N PHE A 385 -14.54 3.85 -11.53
CA PHE A 385 -13.18 4.36 -11.39
C PHE A 385 -12.19 3.29 -11.84
N VAL A 386 -11.55 3.50 -12.98
CA VAL A 386 -10.70 2.50 -13.63
C VAL A 386 -9.22 2.87 -13.60
N ASP A 387 -8.36 1.88 -13.70
CA ASP A 387 -6.92 2.09 -13.85
C ASP A 387 -6.59 2.60 -15.26
N GLU A 388 -5.82 3.68 -15.35
CA GLU A 388 -5.46 4.32 -16.63
C GLU A 388 -4.68 3.40 -17.57
N LYS A 389 -3.93 2.43 -17.04
CA LYS A 389 -3.13 1.47 -17.83
C LYS A 389 -3.95 0.24 -18.22
N ASN A 390 -4.94 -0.12 -17.43
CA ASN A 390 -5.82 -1.26 -17.70
C ASN A 390 -7.23 -0.95 -17.21
N SER A 391 -8.07 -0.45 -18.12
CA SER A 391 -9.45 -0.05 -17.85
C SER A 391 -10.37 -1.20 -17.41
N ARG A 392 -9.93 -2.45 -17.50
CA ARG A 392 -10.65 -3.63 -16.96
C ARG A 392 -10.49 -3.77 -15.45
N LYS A 393 -9.50 -3.10 -14.85
CA LYS A 393 -9.24 -3.11 -13.40
C LYS A 393 -9.71 -1.80 -12.77
N PRO A 394 -10.16 -1.83 -11.50
CA PRO A 394 -10.50 -0.61 -10.80
C PRO A 394 -9.23 0.19 -10.48
N LEU A 395 -9.43 1.49 -10.27
CA LEU A 395 -8.38 2.42 -9.88
C LEU A 395 -7.69 1.95 -8.59
N GLN A 396 -6.35 1.96 -8.60
CA GLN A 396 -5.56 1.52 -7.46
C GLN A 396 -5.54 2.55 -6.33
N TYR A 397 -5.69 2.11 -5.08
CA TYR A 397 -5.70 2.99 -3.91
C TYR A 397 -4.41 3.81 -3.79
N ASN A 398 -3.25 3.22 -4.10
CA ASN A 398 -1.98 3.93 -4.03
C ASN A 398 -1.93 5.12 -5.00
N THR A 399 -2.60 5.03 -6.15
CA THR A 399 -2.69 6.15 -7.10
C THR A 399 -3.42 7.32 -6.48
N VAL A 400 -4.58 7.06 -5.86
CA VAL A 400 -5.37 8.09 -5.15
C VAL A 400 -4.58 8.66 -3.99
N GLN A 401 -3.96 7.80 -3.17
CA GLN A 401 -3.17 8.21 -2.02
C GLN A 401 -2.01 9.12 -2.42
N ASN A 402 -1.29 8.79 -3.49
CA ASN A 402 -0.21 9.62 -3.99
C ASN A 402 -0.73 10.99 -4.45
N ARG A 403 -1.80 11.04 -5.25
CA ARG A 403 -2.38 12.31 -5.72
C ARG A 403 -2.84 13.21 -4.57
N VAL A 404 -3.53 12.63 -3.59
CA VAL A 404 -4.02 13.37 -2.40
C VAL A 404 -2.85 13.84 -1.53
N MET A 405 -1.86 12.99 -1.26
CA MET A 405 -0.72 13.39 -0.44
C MET A 405 0.19 14.41 -1.15
N ASP A 406 0.31 14.33 -2.48
CA ASP A 406 1.05 15.32 -3.28
C ASP A 406 0.44 16.72 -3.15
N ILE A 407 -0.90 16.84 -3.22
CA ILE A 407 -1.54 18.15 -3.05
C ILE A 407 -1.46 18.66 -1.62
N ILE A 408 -1.56 17.77 -0.63
CA ILE A 408 -1.39 18.12 0.78
C ILE A 408 0.01 18.72 1.01
N GLN A 409 1.05 18.07 0.49
CA GLN A 409 2.42 18.54 0.63
C GLN A 409 2.67 19.84 -0.14
N LYS A 410 2.21 19.94 -1.39
CA LYS A 410 2.39 21.15 -2.22
C LYS A 410 1.77 22.39 -1.61
N LYS A 411 0.64 22.23 -0.91
CA LYS A 411 -0.10 23.33 -0.27
C LYS A 411 0.20 23.51 1.21
N ASP A 412 1.09 22.70 1.78
CA ASP A 412 1.35 22.64 3.22
C ASP A 412 0.06 22.56 4.04
N LEU A 413 -0.85 21.67 3.63
CA LEU A 413 -2.18 21.57 4.20
C LEU A 413 -2.12 21.01 5.62
N ARG A 414 -2.46 21.86 6.59
CA ARG A 414 -2.39 21.55 8.02
C ARG A 414 -3.76 21.51 8.69
N ASP A 415 -3.85 20.62 9.66
CA ASP A 415 -4.96 20.52 10.59
C ASP A 415 -4.94 21.68 11.61
N ASP A 416 -5.94 21.76 12.48
CA ASP A 416 -6.08 22.86 13.45
C ASP A 416 -4.96 22.85 14.52
N ASN A 417 -4.20 21.76 14.66
CA ASN A 417 -3.04 21.67 15.54
C ASN A 417 -1.72 22.01 14.83
N GLY A 418 -1.77 22.37 13.54
CA GLY A 418 -0.60 22.66 12.74
C GLY A 418 0.12 21.41 12.20
N GLU A 419 -0.45 20.22 12.34
CA GLU A 419 0.10 18.99 11.75
C GLU A 419 -0.34 18.84 10.29
N LEU A 420 0.54 18.34 9.41
CA LEU A 420 0.15 18.04 8.03
C LEU A 420 -1.00 17.03 7.98
N PHE A 421 -1.97 17.26 7.09
CA PHE A 421 -3.05 16.31 6.86
C PHE A 421 -2.51 14.94 6.43
N GLY A 422 -3.09 13.89 7.00
CA GLY A 422 -2.87 12.52 6.55
C GLY A 422 -4.07 12.01 5.75
N PHE A 423 -3.82 11.17 4.76
CA PHE A 423 -4.90 10.49 4.02
C PHE A 423 -5.00 9.01 4.39
N GLY A 424 -5.87 8.71 5.36
CA GLY A 424 -6.17 7.35 5.80
C GLY A 424 -7.41 6.77 5.13
N THR A 425 -7.42 5.45 4.90
CA THR A 425 -8.51 4.69 4.22
C THR A 425 -9.91 4.78 4.88
N HIS A 426 -9.99 5.33 6.10
CA HIS A 426 -11.22 5.43 6.89
C HIS A 426 -11.54 6.86 7.33
N MET A 427 -10.80 7.87 6.88
CA MET A 427 -10.99 9.27 7.28
C MET A 427 -12.46 9.71 7.12
N PHE A 428 -12.99 9.67 5.88
CA PHE A 428 -14.35 10.12 5.63
C PHE A 428 -15.42 9.20 6.21
N ARG A 429 -15.13 7.91 6.35
CA ARG A 429 -16.04 6.97 7.03
C ARG A 429 -16.24 7.34 8.51
N HIS A 430 -15.17 7.76 9.19
CA HIS A 430 -15.27 8.22 10.58
C HIS A 430 -16.07 9.50 10.67
N VAL A 431 -15.77 10.50 9.82
CA VAL A 431 -16.52 11.75 9.74
C VAL A 431 -18.01 11.48 9.51
N TYR A 432 -18.35 10.68 8.50
CA TYR A 432 -19.73 10.33 8.20
C TYR A 432 -20.42 9.61 9.36
N GLY A 433 -19.76 8.62 9.98
CA GLY A 433 -20.30 7.92 11.13
C GLY A 433 -20.59 8.84 12.33
N ILE A 434 -19.73 9.84 12.57
CA ILE A 434 -19.93 10.84 13.62
C ILE A 434 -21.13 11.74 13.30
N ARG A 435 -21.24 12.23 12.07
CA ARG A 435 -22.40 13.04 11.64
C ARG A 435 -23.73 12.31 11.84
N LEU A 436 -23.79 11.03 11.48
CA LEU A 436 -24.99 10.23 11.72
C LEU A 436 -25.33 10.11 13.22
N THR A 437 -24.31 10.08 14.09
CA THR A 437 -24.55 10.08 15.55
C THR A 437 -25.02 11.44 16.08
N GLU A 438 -24.52 12.55 15.53
CA GLU A 438 -24.95 13.92 15.85
C GLU A 438 -26.39 14.18 15.40
N MET A 439 -26.82 13.56 14.31
CA MET A 439 -28.23 13.58 13.86
C MET A 439 -29.17 12.70 14.71
N HIS A 440 -28.67 12.10 15.80
CA HIS A 440 -29.44 11.26 16.73
C HIS A 440 -30.15 10.05 16.09
N LEU A 441 -29.65 9.56 14.95
CA LEU A 441 -30.15 8.31 14.34
C LEU A 441 -29.90 7.12 15.27
N ASP A 442 -30.74 6.10 15.25
CA ASP A 442 -30.54 4.89 16.05
C ASP A 442 -29.36 4.04 15.52
N ASP A 443 -28.77 3.23 16.40
CA ASP A 443 -27.56 2.47 16.08
C ASP A 443 -27.75 1.44 14.95
N TRP A 444 -28.98 0.93 14.75
CA TRP A 444 -29.27 0.01 13.64
C TRP A 444 -29.25 0.75 12.31
N THR A 445 -29.87 1.93 12.23
CA THR A 445 -29.84 2.78 11.03
C THR A 445 -28.42 3.18 10.67
N ILE A 446 -27.61 3.62 11.65
CA ILE A 446 -26.20 3.96 11.42
C ILE A 446 -25.42 2.75 10.89
N ALA A 447 -25.59 1.58 11.51
CA ALA A 447 -24.94 0.36 11.07
C ALA A 447 -25.30 0.00 9.62
N LYS A 448 -26.58 0.14 9.25
CA LYS A 448 -27.07 -0.14 7.89
C LYS A 448 -26.51 0.84 6.85
N LEU A 449 -26.51 2.14 7.15
CA LEU A 449 -25.97 3.18 6.25
C LEU A 449 -24.46 3.05 6.02
N LEU A 450 -23.74 2.52 7.01
CA LEU A 450 -22.30 2.24 6.91
C LEU A 450 -21.98 0.86 6.32
N GLY A 451 -22.97 -0.01 6.09
CA GLY A 451 -22.75 -1.39 5.64
C GLY A 451 -22.03 -2.25 6.69
N HIS A 452 -22.41 -2.13 7.96
CA HIS A 452 -21.97 -3.00 9.04
C HIS A 452 -22.84 -4.25 9.15
N THR A 453 -22.24 -5.40 9.48
CA THR A 453 -22.97 -6.63 9.80
C THR A 453 -23.58 -6.62 11.20
N SER A 454 -23.10 -5.73 12.09
CA SER A 454 -23.64 -5.58 13.44
C SER A 454 -23.45 -4.16 13.98
N VAL A 455 -24.23 -3.82 15.01
CA VAL A 455 -24.16 -2.52 15.72
C VAL A 455 -22.93 -2.37 16.61
N LYS A 456 -22.14 -3.45 16.84
CA LYS A 456 -21.01 -3.47 17.79
C LYS A 456 -19.98 -2.35 17.55
N ASN A 457 -19.80 -1.96 16.28
CA ASN A 457 -18.84 -0.93 15.91
C ASN A 457 -19.41 0.49 15.94
N VAL A 458 -20.72 0.67 16.10
CA VAL A 458 -21.36 2.01 16.16
C VAL A 458 -20.94 2.78 17.42
N LYS A 459 -20.70 2.06 18.52
CA LYS A 459 -20.19 2.63 19.78
C LYS A 459 -18.94 3.48 19.62
N PHE A 460 -18.10 3.19 18.62
CA PHE A 460 -16.88 3.97 18.37
C PHE A 460 -17.22 5.36 17.85
N TYR A 461 -18.19 5.51 16.94
CA TYR A 461 -18.61 6.82 16.46
C TYR A 461 -19.34 7.61 17.56
N ARG A 462 -20.18 6.94 18.37
CA ARG A 462 -20.82 7.56 19.55
C ARG A 462 -19.79 8.13 20.51
N LYS A 463 -18.77 7.34 20.83
CA LYS A 463 -17.66 7.77 21.70
C LYS A 463 -16.92 8.97 21.10
N MET A 464 -16.69 8.98 19.77
CA MET A 464 -16.06 10.12 19.10
C MET A 464 -16.93 11.39 19.16
N SER A 465 -18.21 11.30 18.84
CA SER A 465 -19.12 12.45 18.91
C SER A 465 -19.19 13.03 20.33
N LEU A 466 -19.31 12.18 21.35
CA LEU A 466 -19.26 12.62 22.75
C LEU A 466 -17.92 13.28 23.12
N GLN A 467 -16.81 12.77 22.59
CA GLN A 467 -15.49 13.35 22.81
C GLN A 467 -15.37 14.74 22.17
N ILE A 468 -15.85 14.91 20.94
CA ILE A 468 -15.87 16.21 20.23
C ILE A 468 -16.68 17.22 21.03
N ILE A 469 -17.93 16.88 21.40
CA ILE A 469 -18.77 17.75 22.24
C ILE A 469 -18.06 18.07 23.56
N ALA A 470 -17.35 17.09 24.14
CA ALA A 470 -16.63 17.30 25.38
C ALA A 470 -15.44 18.25 25.23
N ASP A 471 -14.73 18.19 24.12
CA ASP A 471 -13.60 19.04 23.80
C ASP A 471 -14.07 20.47 23.45
N GLU A 472 -15.09 20.63 22.61
CA GLU A 472 -15.68 21.93 22.24
C GLU A 472 -16.24 22.69 23.46
N THR A 473 -16.90 21.98 24.38
CA THR A 473 -17.47 22.61 25.57
C THR A 473 -16.47 22.76 26.71
N ARG A 474 -15.21 22.34 26.55
CA ARG A 474 -14.20 22.37 27.63
C ARG A 474 -13.89 23.79 28.08
N GLU A 475 -13.69 24.71 27.15
CA GLU A 475 -13.36 26.11 27.46
C GLU A 475 -14.53 26.81 28.14
N ILE A 476 -15.73 26.66 27.60
CA ILE A 476 -16.97 27.22 28.17
C ILE A 476 -17.21 26.65 29.57
N ARG A 477 -17.02 25.33 29.78
CA ARG A 477 -17.11 24.71 31.11
C ARG A 477 -16.05 25.22 32.07
N ALA A 478 -14.82 25.46 31.61
CA ALA A 478 -13.76 26.03 32.43
C ALA A 478 -14.05 27.49 32.81
N GLU A 479 -14.63 28.27 31.90
CA GLU A 479 -15.09 29.63 32.18
C GLU A 479 -16.27 29.65 33.16
N MET A 480 -17.30 28.84 32.93
CA MET A 480 -18.43 28.67 33.85
C MET A 480 -17.96 28.22 35.23
N SER A 481 -17.01 27.28 35.31
CA SER A 481 -16.40 26.85 36.57
C SER A 481 -15.63 28.00 37.26
N ARG A 482 -14.94 28.86 36.51
CA ARG A 482 -14.29 30.06 37.04
C ARG A 482 -15.32 31.06 37.58
N MET A 483 -16.41 31.30 36.85
CA MET A 483 -17.50 32.18 37.28
C MET A 483 -18.19 31.66 38.55
N ILE A 484 -18.49 30.37 38.62
CA ILE A 484 -19.08 29.72 39.81
C ILE A 484 -18.15 29.86 41.01
N ARG A 485 -16.84 29.58 40.85
CA ARG A 485 -15.85 29.77 41.93
C ARG A 485 -15.75 31.23 42.38
N ALA A 486 -15.79 32.18 41.46
CA ALA A 486 -15.76 33.60 41.79
C ALA A 486 -17.00 34.03 42.59
N ASN A 487 -18.18 33.51 42.26
CA ASN A 487 -19.41 33.76 43.03
C ASN A 487 -19.38 33.11 44.42
N LEU A 488 -18.82 31.90 44.54
CA LEU A 488 -18.69 31.19 45.81
C LEU A 488 -17.64 31.81 46.74
N ALA A 489 -16.64 32.53 46.22
CA ALA A 489 -15.58 33.17 47.01
C ALA A 489 -16.10 34.27 47.97
N GLY A 490 -17.34 34.76 47.79
CA GLY A 490 -17.99 35.71 48.69
C GLY A 490 -18.87 35.09 49.78
N TRP A 491 -19.13 33.78 49.74
CA TRP A 491 -20.16 33.09 50.54
C TRP A 491 -19.56 32.22 51.67
N GLY A 492 -18.28 32.41 52.00
CA GLY A 492 -17.51 31.50 52.87
C GLY A 492 -18.03 31.33 54.31
N LYS A 493 -18.79 32.29 54.87
CA LYS A 493 -19.38 32.17 56.22
C LYS A 493 -20.80 31.59 56.25
N GLU A 494 -21.53 31.69 55.14
CA GLU A 494 -22.94 31.27 55.07
C GLU A 494 -23.08 29.80 54.64
N TYR A 495 -22.06 29.24 53.98
CA TYR A 495 -22.00 27.83 53.60
C TYR A 495 -21.48 26.88 54.70
N GLU A 496 -20.90 27.37 55.79
CA GLU A 496 -20.48 26.53 56.94
C GLU A 496 -21.68 26.01 57.77
N GLN A 497 -22.91 26.39 57.43
CA GLN A 497 -24.15 25.97 58.12
C GLN A 497 -24.99 24.95 57.36
N ILE A 498 -24.54 24.48 56.19
CA ILE A 498 -25.14 23.39 55.40
C ILE A 498 -24.12 22.27 55.30
#